data_AF-A0A925TY88-F1
#
_entry.id   AF-A0A925TY88-F1
#
_cell.length_a   1.000
_cell.length_b   1.000
_cell.length_c   1.000
_cell.angle_alpha   90.00
_cell.angle_beta   90.00
_cell.angle_gamma   90.00
#
_symmetry.space_group_name_H-M   'P 1'
#
loop_
_entity.id
_entity.type
_entity.pdbx_description
1 polymer ?
#
loop_
_entity_poly.entity_id
_entity_poly.type
_entity_poly.pdbx_seq_one_letter_code
_entity_poly.pdbx_strand_id
1 'polypeptide(L)'
;FIPNPYIHAITSTKHFNEENKHNNLIQLTTQAMSSILGGSDALSISNYDAQDNHLVRLSTNIQNMLRYESYLDNYREAANGSFYIETVTAQLAEKAWKLFQEIESDGGFLESWKNGKIKL
;
A
#
# COMPACT_ATOMS: atom_id res chain seq x y z
N PHE A 1 15.57 21.45 -6.64
CA PHE A 1 14.25 20.82 -6.83
C PHE A 1 14.43 19.32 -6.65
N ILE A 2 13.93 18.76 -5.55
CA ILE A 2 13.90 17.31 -5.37
C ILE A 2 12.67 16.81 -6.14
N PRO A 3 12.80 15.91 -7.12
CA PRO A 3 11.65 15.38 -7.84
C PRO A 3 10.76 14.58 -6.88
N ASN A 4 9.45 14.60 -7.12
CA ASN A 4 8.53 13.73 -6.38
C ASN A 4 8.95 12.27 -6.56
N PRO A 5 9.03 11.47 -5.48
CA PRO A 5 9.36 10.07 -5.59
C PRO A 5 8.26 9.34 -6.37
N TYR A 6 8.64 8.44 -7.27
CA TYR A 6 7.70 7.54 -7.91
C TYR A 6 7.36 6.40 -6.95
N ILE A 7 6.08 6.25 -6.62
CA ILE A 7 5.59 5.27 -5.64
C ILE A 7 4.88 4.13 -6.36
N HIS A 8 5.52 2.96 -6.40
CA HIS A 8 4.89 1.71 -6.82
C HIS A 8 4.39 0.93 -5.61
N ALA A 9 3.09 0.66 -5.58
CA ALA A 9 2.45 -0.14 -4.54
C ALA A 9 2.17 -1.57 -5.03
N ILE A 10 2.31 -2.53 -4.12
CA ILE A 10 2.04 -3.94 -4.36
C ILE A 10 1.16 -4.46 -3.22
N THR A 11 0.05 -5.10 -3.55
CA THR A 11 -0.84 -5.69 -2.52
C THR A 11 -0.12 -6.81 -1.76
N SER A 12 -0.31 -6.86 -0.45
CA SER A 12 0.27 -7.87 0.43
C SER A 12 -0.50 -9.19 0.37
N THR A 13 0.26 -10.29 0.40
CA THR A 13 -0.25 -11.67 0.49
C THR A 13 -0.14 -12.27 1.90
N LYS A 14 0.37 -11.49 2.87
CA LYS A 14 0.75 -11.98 4.21
C LYS A 14 -0.42 -12.56 5.03
N HIS A 15 -1.63 -12.08 4.79
CA HIS A 15 -2.83 -12.43 5.56
C HIS A 15 -3.84 -13.27 4.77
N PHE A 16 -3.38 -13.91 3.70
CA PHE A 16 -4.26 -14.75 2.91
C PHE A 16 -4.67 -16.01 3.64
N ASN A 17 -5.95 -16.33 3.49
CA ASN A 17 -6.55 -17.54 4.04
C ASN A 17 -6.62 -18.62 2.95
N GLU A 18 -5.96 -19.76 3.16
CA GLU A 18 -5.96 -20.87 2.19
C GLU A 18 -7.28 -21.66 2.14
N GLU A 19 -8.02 -21.70 3.25
CA GLU A 19 -9.31 -22.39 3.35
C GLU A 19 -10.42 -21.59 2.67
N ASN A 20 -10.35 -20.26 2.72
CA ASN A 20 -11.32 -19.37 2.08
C ASN A 20 -10.64 -18.39 1.11
N LYS A 21 -10.30 -18.94 -0.05
CA LYS A 21 -9.65 -18.28 -1.17
C LYS A 21 -10.37 -17.03 -1.68
N HIS A 22 -11.70 -17.03 -1.67
CA HIS A 22 -12.51 -15.92 -2.18
C HIS A 22 -12.45 -14.68 -1.29
N ASN A 23 -12.32 -14.84 0.03
CA ASN A 23 -12.17 -13.70 0.94
C ASN A 23 -10.90 -12.89 0.64
N ASN A 24 -9.88 -13.53 0.08
CA ASN A 24 -8.64 -12.85 -0.30
C ASN A 24 -8.87 -11.88 -1.47
N LEU A 25 -9.85 -12.11 -2.34
CA LEU A 25 -10.21 -11.16 -3.40
C LEU A 25 -10.77 -9.86 -2.82
N ILE A 26 -11.57 -9.94 -1.76
CA ILE A 26 -12.09 -8.77 -1.04
C ILE A 26 -10.93 -8.01 -0.40
N GLN A 27 -10.00 -8.72 0.25
CA GLN A 27 -8.80 -8.10 0.83
C GLN A 27 -7.95 -7.41 -0.25
N LEU A 28 -7.70 -8.06 -1.39
CA LEU A 28 -6.98 -7.49 -2.52
C LEU A 28 -7.65 -6.23 -3.06
N THR A 29 -8.98 -6.24 -3.17
CA THR A 29 -9.76 -5.08 -3.63
C THR A 29 -9.61 -3.89 -2.67
N THR A 30 -9.74 -4.12 -1.37
CA THR A 30 -9.58 -3.06 -0.36
C THR A 30 -8.16 -2.51 -0.35
N GLN A 31 -7.13 -3.37 -0.46
CA GLN A 31 -5.74 -2.92 -0.54
C GLN A 31 -5.48 -2.09 -1.79
N ALA A 32 -6.01 -2.53 -2.95
CA ALA A 32 -5.91 -1.81 -4.21
C ALA A 32 -6.57 -0.43 -4.13
N MET A 33 -7.77 -0.35 -3.55
CA MET A 33 -8.45 0.94 -3.33
C MET A 33 -7.64 1.86 -2.42
N SER A 34 -7.10 1.36 -1.31
CA SER A 34 -6.25 2.15 -0.42
C SER A 34 -5.03 2.72 -1.13
N SER A 35 -4.41 1.95 -2.04
CA SER A 35 -3.28 2.42 -2.86
C SER A 35 -3.68 3.57 -3.78
N ILE A 36 -4.80 3.43 -4.48
CA ILE A 36 -5.32 4.44 -5.41
C ILE A 36 -5.67 5.73 -4.65
N LEU A 37 -6.39 5.61 -3.54
CA LEU A 37 -6.77 6.74 -2.69
C LEU A 37 -5.56 7.40 -2.02
N GLY A 38 -4.51 6.64 -1.72
CA GLY A 38 -3.24 7.15 -1.22
C GLY A 38 -2.37 7.82 -2.27
N GLY A 39 -2.76 7.81 -3.55
CA GLY A 39 -2.06 8.50 -4.63
C GLY A 39 -0.83 7.77 -5.16
N SER A 40 -0.76 6.43 -5.11
CA SER A 40 0.34 5.67 -5.73
C SER A 40 0.40 5.90 -7.25
N ASP A 41 1.60 5.98 -7.83
CA ASP A 41 1.80 6.16 -9.27
C ASP A 41 1.55 4.87 -10.06
N ALA A 42 1.82 3.72 -9.45
CA ALA A 42 1.52 2.41 -10.02
C ALA A 42 1.03 1.45 -8.94
N LEU A 43 0.22 0.49 -9.37
CA LEU A 43 -0.34 -0.56 -8.54
C LEU A 43 -0.16 -1.91 -9.22
N SER A 44 0.44 -2.87 -8.52
CA SER A 44 0.42 -4.29 -8.87
C SER A 44 -0.44 -5.06 -7.87
N ILE A 45 -1.37 -5.86 -8.38
CA ILE A 45 -2.16 -6.79 -7.57
C ILE A 45 -1.46 -8.14 -7.61
N SER A 46 -1.09 -8.64 -6.44
CA SER A 46 -0.43 -9.92 -6.27
C SER A 46 -1.38 -11.06 -6.62
N ASN A 47 -0.90 -12.03 -7.40
CA ASN A 47 -1.68 -13.20 -7.73
C ASN A 47 -1.77 -14.12 -6.52
N TYR A 48 -2.99 -14.40 -6.10
CA TYR A 48 -3.25 -15.19 -4.90
C TYR A 48 -2.91 -16.67 -5.10
N ASP A 49 -3.35 -17.26 -6.22
CA ASP A 49 -3.15 -18.67 -6.52
C ASP A 49 -2.82 -18.83 -8.00
N ALA A 50 -1.53 -18.97 -8.32
CA ALA A 50 -1.09 -19.11 -9.71
C ALA A 50 -1.52 -20.44 -10.36
N GLN A 51 -2.03 -21.40 -9.59
CA GLN A 51 -2.50 -22.69 -10.10
C GLN A 51 -3.99 -22.67 -10.47
N ASP A 52 -4.77 -21.75 -9.90
CA ASP A 52 -6.18 -21.57 -10.23
C ASP A 52 -6.36 -20.41 -11.23
N ASN A 53 -6.46 -20.78 -12.51
CA ASN A 53 -6.70 -19.84 -13.60
C ASN A 53 -7.93 -18.94 -13.40
N HIS A 54 -8.95 -19.41 -12.68
CA HIS A 54 -10.13 -18.61 -12.39
C HIS A 54 -9.81 -17.51 -11.37
N LEU A 55 -9.09 -17.84 -10.30
CA LEU A 55 -8.67 -16.87 -9.29
C LEU A 55 -7.65 -15.86 -9.85
N VAL A 56 -6.72 -16.29 -10.70
CA VAL A 56 -5.79 -15.38 -11.43
C VAL A 56 -6.57 -14.38 -12.30
N ARG A 57 -7.61 -14.86 -13.02
CA ARG A 57 -8.44 -13.97 -13.83
C ARG A 57 -9.20 -12.97 -12.95
N LEU A 58 -9.76 -13.43 -11.82
CA LEU A 58 -10.48 -12.57 -10.90
C LEU A 58 -9.58 -11.51 -10.26
N SER A 59 -8.37 -11.86 -9.80
CA SER A 59 -7.42 -10.89 -9.24
C SER A 59 -6.99 -9.84 -10.26
N THR A 60 -6.79 -10.25 -11.52
CA THR A 60 -6.47 -9.33 -12.62
C THR A 60 -7.64 -8.38 -12.92
N ASN A 61 -8.87 -8.88 -12.91
CA ASN A 61 -10.06 -8.07 -13.19
C ASN A 61 -10.30 -6.95 -12.17
N ILE A 62 -9.82 -7.08 -10.93
CA ILE A 62 -9.92 -6.01 -9.91
C ILE A 62 -9.30 -4.72 -10.44
N GLN A 63 -8.14 -4.78 -11.12
CA GLN A 63 -7.51 -3.57 -11.68
C GLN A 63 -8.38 -2.91 -12.75
N ASN A 64 -8.98 -3.73 -13.63
CA ASN A 64 -9.84 -3.24 -14.70
C ASN A 64 -11.12 -2.60 -14.13
N MET A 65 -11.76 -3.26 -13.16
CA MET A 65 -12.95 -2.71 -12.49
C MET A 65 -12.64 -1.39 -11.79
N LEU A 66 -11.54 -1.32 -11.03
CA LEU A 66 -11.15 -0.09 -10.34
C LEU A 66 -10.82 1.03 -11.33
N ARG A 67 -10.17 0.74 -12.45
CA ARG A 67 -9.81 1.77 -13.43
C ARG A 67 -11.00 2.26 -14.25
N TYR A 68 -11.83 1.34 -14.76
CA TYR A 68 -12.82 1.67 -15.79
C TYR A 68 -14.26 1.78 -15.27
N GLU A 69 -14.57 1.20 -14.11
CA GLU A 69 -15.96 1.11 -13.62
C GLU A 69 -16.18 1.83 -12.29
N SER A 70 -15.13 2.04 -11.48
CA SER A 70 -15.28 2.60 -10.14
C SER A 70 -15.28 4.13 -10.07
N TYR A 71 -14.95 4.82 -11.18
CA TYR A 71 -14.73 6.27 -11.23
C TYR A 71 -13.63 6.81 -10.31
N LEU A 72 -12.85 5.95 -9.63
CA LEU A 72 -11.74 6.36 -8.77
C LEU A 72 -10.62 7.05 -9.55
N ASP A 73 -10.48 6.79 -10.85
CA ASP A 73 -9.52 7.49 -11.72
C ASP A 73 -9.90 8.97 -11.94
N ASN A 74 -11.18 9.32 -11.83
CA ASN A 74 -11.66 10.69 -12.05
C ASN A 74 -11.49 11.60 -10.83
N TYR A 75 -11.31 11.02 -9.64
CA TYR A 75 -11.20 11.75 -8.37
C TYR A 75 -9.97 11.28 -7.58
N ARG A 76 -8.78 11.55 -8.13
CA ARG A 76 -7.48 11.29 -7.49
C ARG A 76 -7.34 11.86 -6.07
N GLU A 77 -8.13 12.87 -5.74
CA GLU A 77 -8.11 13.58 -4.47
C GLU A 77 -9.33 13.27 -3.59
N ALA A 78 -10.03 12.16 -3.82
CA ALA A 78 -11.26 11.82 -3.08
C ALA A 78 -11.08 11.77 -1.55
N ALA A 79 -9.86 11.52 -1.07
CA ALA A 79 -9.53 11.50 0.35
C ALA A 79 -9.21 12.89 0.93
N ASN A 80 -8.92 13.89 0.09
CA ASN A 80 -8.49 15.22 0.52
C ASN A 80 -9.63 15.94 1.24
N GLY A 81 -9.31 16.62 2.34
CA GLY A 81 -10.28 17.35 3.15
C GLY A 81 -11.09 16.47 4.11
N SER A 82 -10.86 15.15 4.13
CA SER A 82 -11.36 14.29 5.20
C SER A 82 -10.61 14.59 6.50
N PHE A 83 -11.29 15.19 7.48
CA PHE A 83 -10.69 15.53 8.79
C PHE A 83 -9.97 14.32 9.41
N TYR A 84 -10.55 13.12 9.29
CA TYR A 84 -9.96 11.91 9.84
C TYR A 84 -8.67 11.50 9.10
N ILE A 85 -8.70 11.47 7.76
CA ILE A 85 -7.53 11.05 6.97
C ILE A 85 -6.39 12.06 7.16
N GLU A 86 -6.68 13.35 7.10
CA GLU A 86 -5.68 14.42 7.34
C GLU A 86 -5.03 14.29 8.72
N THR A 87 -5.84 14.06 9.76
CA THR A 87 -5.36 13.91 11.13
C THR A 87 -4.43 12.69 11.28
N VAL A 88 -4.84 11.53 10.73
CA VAL A 88 -4.05 10.31 10.81
C VAL A 88 -2.77 10.43 9.96
N THR A 89 -2.83 11.06 8.80
CA THR A 89 -1.66 11.34 7.95
C THR A 89 -0.65 12.21 8.68
N ALA A 90 -1.08 13.29 9.35
CA ALA A 90 -0.19 14.15 10.14
C ALA A 90 0.47 13.39 11.29
N GLN A 91 -0.30 12.59 12.05
CA GLN A 91 0.25 11.78 13.15
C GLN A 91 1.25 10.72 12.66
N LEU A 92 1.01 10.13 11.49
CA LEU A 92 1.92 9.16 10.88
C LEU A 92 3.23 9.84 10.48
N ALA A 93 3.16 11.01 9.84
CA ALA A 93 4.33 11.77 9.43
C ALA A 93 5.17 12.21 10.64
N GLU A 94 4.55 12.69 11.71
CA GLU A 94 5.24 13.10 12.94
C GLU A 94 5.98 11.92 13.59
N LYS A 95 5.32 10.77 13.73
CA LYS A 95 5.93 9.56 14.30
C LYS A 95 7.07 9.03 13.44
N ALA A 96 6.89 9.00 12.12
CA ALA A 96 7.92 8.58 11.18
C ALA A 96 9.14 9.51 11.21
N TRP A 97 8.91 10.83 11.28
CA TRP A 97 9.97 11.82 11.38
C TRP A 97 10.77 11.68 12.68
N LYS A 98 10.08 11.49 13.81
CA LYS A 98 10.75 11.24 15.09
C LYS A 98 11.62 9.99 15.04
N LEU A 99 11.10 8.88 14.51
CA LEU A 99 11.86 7.64 14.34
C LEU A 99 13.07 7.85 13.42
N PHE A 100 12.91 8.61 12.34
CA PHE A 100 14.02 8.95 11.44
C PHE A 100 15.12 9.73 12.17
N GLN A 101 14.77 10.73 12.98
CA GLN A 101 15.75 11.49 13.77
C GLN A 101 16.48 10.62 14.80
N GLU A 102 15.77 9.68 15.44
CA GLU A 102 16.37 8.71 16.36
C GLU A 102 17.41 7.84 15.63
N ILE A 103 17.07 7.30 14.45
CA ILE A 103 17.97 6.52 13.61
C ILE A 103 19.20 7.32 13.19
N GLU A 104 19.03 8.57 12.75
CA GLU A 104 20.15 9.44 12.38
C GLU A 104 21.06 9.75 13.58
N SER A 105 20.48 9.96 14.76
CA SER A 105 21.25 10.19 16.00
C SER A 105 22.06 8.97 16.45
N ASP A 106 21.60 7.77 16.11
CA ASP A 106 22.26 6.49 16.37
C ASP A 106 23.41 6.17 15.37
N GLY A 107 23.75 7.10 14.48
CA GLY A 107 24.77 6.92 13.45
C GLY A 107 24.21 6.46 12.10
N GLY A 108 22.90 6.59 11.90
CA GLY A 108 22.20 6.28 10.65
C GLY A 108 21.64 4.85 10.58
N PHE A 109 20.95 4.58 9.48
CA PHE A 109 20.26 3.30 9.24
C PHE A 109 21.19 2.08 9.34
N LEU A 110 22.39 2.18 8.76
CA LEU A 110 23.30 1.05 8.60
C LEU A 110 23.89 0.59 9.95
N GLU A 111 24.20 1.53 10.83
CA GLU A 111 24.64 1.23 12.20
C GLU A 111 23.48 0.74 13.07
N SER A 112 22.29 1.34 12.94
CA SER A 112 21.07 0.88 13.61
C SER A 112 20.69 -0.56 13.23
N TRP A 113 20.92 -0.96 11.98
CA TRP A 113 20.73 -2.33 11.51
C TRP A 113 21.76 -3.30 12.08
N LYS A 114 23.06 -2.96 12.03
CA LYS A 114 24.14 -3.80 12.62
C LYS A 114 23.95 -4.04 14.11
N ASN A 115 23.50 -3.01 14.83
CA ASN A 115 23.26 -3.07 16.28
C ASN A 115 21.93 -3.77 16.64
N GLY A 116 21.17 -4.25 15.65
CA GLY A 116 19.94 -5.02 15.85
C GLY A 116 18.73 -4.22 16.31
N LYS A 117 18.83 -2.87 16.31
CA LYS A 117 17.69 -1.97 16.59
C LYS A 117 16.67 -2.01 15.45
N ILE A 118 17.13 -2.14 14.21
CA ILE A 118 16.29 -2.35 13.02
C ILE A 118 16.45 -3.79 12.53
N LYS A 119 15.33 -4.43 12.17
CA LYS A 119 15.31 -5.76 11.56
C LYS A 119 14.56 -5.69 10.22
N LEU A 120 15.06 -6.44 9.23
CA LEU A 120 14.43 -6.63 7.92
C LEU A 120 13.53 -7.87 7.94
#